data_AF-A0A3R9F5E0-F1
#
_entry.id   AF-A0A3R9F5E0-F1
#
_cell.length_a   1.000
_cell.length_b   1.000
_cell.length_c   1.000
_cell.angle_alpha   90.00
_cell.angle_beta   90.00
_cell.angle_gamma   90.00
#
_symmetry.space_group_name_H-M   'P 1'
#
loop_
_entity.id
_entity.type
_entity.pdbx_description
1 polymer ?
#
loop_
_entity_poly.entity_id
_entity_poly.type
_entity_poly.pdbx_seq_one_letter_code
_entity_poly.pdbx_strand_id
1 'polypeptide(L)'
;MEMLQVFMWIVFPYTVAAIVAMGIVWRYDAAGEEAAASTSGKILVYVVKGLMAASTATGIVIVLSSKISDEPILLLKWLVSLAQLEPDLTLILDISILSKVHFIVVFLFLLSLAFTKEFYYLFKPHLYLKKKILKLQFEKRG
;
A
#
# COMPACT_ATOMS: atom_id res chain seq x y z
N MET A 1 -15.35 -16.65 -16.92
CA MET A 1 -14.39 -15.63 -16.46
C MET A 1 -13.00 -16.20 -16.55
N GLU A 2 -12.03 -15.42 -17.01
CA GLU A 2 -10.63 -15.87 -17.06
C GLU A 2 -10.10 -16.04 -15.63
N MET A 3 -9.47 -17.18 -15.36
CA MET A 3 -8.95 -17.53 -14.03
C MET A 3 -7.99 -16.44 -13.48
N LEU A 4 -7.20 -15.83 -14.36
CA LEU A 4 -6.29 -14.74 -14.02
C LEU A 4 -7.01 -13.52 -13.43
N GLN A 5 -8.19 -13.16 -13.95
CA GLN A 5 -8.96 -12.01 -13.48
C GLN A 5 -9.48 -12.24 -12.06
N VAL A 6 -9.93 -13.47 -11.77
CA VAL A 6 -10.35 -13.86 -10.42
C VAL A 6 -9.18 -13.78 -9.44
N PHE A 7 -8.01 -14.31 -9.82
CA PHE A 7 -6.83 -14.22 -8.96
C PHE A 7 -6.41 -12.76 -8.70
N MET A 8 -6.40 -11.92 -9.73
CA MET A 8 -5.91 -10.56 -9.66
C MET A 8 -6.86 -9.61 -8.93
N TRP A 9 -8.18 -9.76 -9.12
CA TRP A 9 -9.18 -8.79 -8.66
C TRP A 9 -10.08 -9.28 -7.54
N ILE A 10 -9.95 -10.54 -7.12
CA ILE A 10 -10.65 -11.08 -5.95
C ILE A 10 -9.62 -11.61 -4.95
N VAL A 11 -8.87 -12.64 -5.32
CA VAL A 11 -7.97 -13.36 -4.39
C VAL A 11 -6.86 -12.45 -3.87
N PHE A 12 -6.20 -11.71 -4.77
CA PHE A 12 -5.09 -10.85 -4.39
C PHE A 12 -5.50 -9.70 -3.45
N PRO A 13 -6.57 -8.92 -3.72
CA PRO A 13 -7.08 -7.91 -2.79
C PRO A 13 -7.40 -8.46 -1.39
N TYR A 14 -8.09 -9.60 -1.31
CA TYR A 14 -8.39 -10.23 -0.01
C TYR A 14 -7.13 -10.71 0.72
N THR A 15 -6.17 -11.27 -0.01
CA THR A 15 -4.89 -11.70 0.56
C THR A 15 -4.11 -10.51 1.14
N VAL A 16 -4.05 -9.40 0.41
CA VAL A 16 -3.40 -8.17 0.87
C VAL A 16 -4.11 -7.62 2.09
N ALA A 17 -5.45 -7.53 2.07
CA ALA A 17 -6.24 -7.07 3.21
C ALA A 17 -6.00 -7.94 4.45
N ALA A 18 -5.99 -9.26 4.30
CA ALA A 18 -5.71 -10.20 5.38
C ALA A 18 -4.30 -9.98 5.96
N ILE A 19 -3.27 -9.89 5.12
CA ILE A 19 -1.89 -9.70 5.58
C ILE A 19 -1.72 -8.34 6.27
N VAL A 20 -2.32 -7.27 5.74
CA VAL A 20 -2.28 -5.95 6.37
C VAL A 20 -2.99 -5.99 7.73
N ALA A 21 -4.18 -6.58 7.81
CA ALA A 21 -4.91 -6.73 9.08
C ALA A 21 -4.09 -7.51 10.11
N MET A 22 -3.45 -8.61 9.70
CA MET A 22 -2.55 -9.38 10.56
C MET A 22 -1.34 -8.55 10.99
N GLY A 23 -0.75 -7.76 10.09
CA GLY A 23 0.33 -6.82 10.41
C GLY A 23 -0.07 -5.76 11.44
N ILE A 24 -1.33 -5.31 11.43
CA ILE A 24 -1.91 -4.41 12.45
C ILE A 24 -2.07 -5.14 13.79
N VAL A 25 -2.71 -6.32 13.78
CA VAL A 25 -3.09 -7.04 15.00
C VAL A 25 -1.87 -7.62 15.70
N TRP A 26 -1.05 -8.37 14.97
CA TRP A 26 0.16 -8.99 15.52
C TRP A 26 1.31 -8.01 15.70
N ARG A 27 1.17 -6.77 15.19
CA ARG A 27 2.15 -5.69 15.21
C ARG A 27 3.55 -6.23 15.00
N TYR A 28 4.01 -6.34 13.75
CA TYR A 28 5.34 -6.88 13.42
C TYR A 28 6.41 -6.37 14.39
N ASP A 29 6.68 -7.19 15.42
CA ASP A 29 7.59 -6.84 16.49
C ASP A 29 8.94 -7.27 15.95
N ALA A 30 9.52 -6.39 15.13
CA ALA A 30 10.93 -6.44 14.81
C ALA A 30 11.74 -6.12 16.08
N ALA A 31 11.54 -6.90 17.14
CA ALA A 31 12.26 -6.83 18.40
C ALA A 31 13.74 -7.21 18.23
N GLY A 32 14.16 -7.64 17.03
CA GLY A 32 15.57 -7.68 16.66
C GLY A 32 15.96 -6.48 15.80
N GLU A 33 16.73 -5.54 16.35
CA GLU A 33 17.48 -4.54 15.57
C GLU A 33 18.28 -5.20 14.42
N GLU A 34 18.63 -6.49 14.60
CA GLU A 34 19.32 -7.36 13.64
C GLU A 34 18.55 -7.58 12.32
N ALA A 35 17.22 -7.78 12.36
CA ALA A 35 16.43 -8.02 11.16
C ALA A 35 16.30 -6.76 10.28
N ALA A 36 16.20 -5.58 10.91
CA ALA A 36 16.20 -4.30 10.20
C ALA A 36 17.61 -3.87 9.72
N ALA A 37 18.67 -4.39 10.34
CA ALA A 37 20.05 -4.19 9.90
C ALA A 37 20.43 -5.10 8.70
N SER A 38 19.69 -6.19 8.49
CA SER A 38 19.88 -7.11 7.38
C SER A 38 19.74 -6.42 6.01
N THR A 39 20.48 -6.93 5.02
CA THR A 39 20.41 -6.45 3.63
C THR A 39 18.98 -6.55 3.07
N SER A 40 18.28 -7.65 3.36
CA SER A 40 16.88 -7.86 2.94
C SER A 40 15.92 -6.84 3.56
N GLY A 41 16.10 -6.50 4.84
CA GLY A 41 15.29 -5.48 5.51
C GLY A 41 15.48 -4.08 4.91
N LYS A 42 16.73 -3.73 4.54
CA LYS A 42 17.02 -2.46 3.85
C LYS A 42 16.39 -2.41 2.46
N ILE A 43 16.51 -3.49 1.68
CA ILE A 43 15.88 -3.60 0.35
C ILE A 43 14.36 -3.43 0.47
N LEU A 44 13.72 -4.12 1.40
CA LEU A 44 12.28 -4.01 1.62
C LEU A 44 11.86 -2.57 1.92
N VAL A 45 12.61 -1.83 2.75
CA VAL A 45 12.32 -0.42 3.03
C VAL A 45 12.48 0.45 1.77
N TYR A 46 13.47 0.20 0.92
CA TYR A 46 13.60 0.91 -0.36
C TYR A 46 12.46 0.58 -1.32
N VAL A 47 12.04 -0.69 -1.40
CA VAL A 47 10.89 -1.13 -2.19
C VAL A 47 9.62 -0.43 -1.72
N VAL A 48 9.35 -0.37 -0.41
CA VAL A 48 8.21 0.35 0.15
C VAL A 48 8.23 1.83 -0.26
N LYS A 49 9.37 2.50 -0.17
CA LYS A 49 9.51 3.91 -0.58
C LYS A 49 9.29 4.10 -2.08
N GLY A 50 9.83 3.20 -2.91
CA GLY A 50 9.64 3.21 -4.35
C GLY A 50 8.18 3.01 -4.73
N LEU A 51 7.52 2.02 -4.13
CA LEU A 51 6.10 1.73 -4.35
C LEU A 51 5.20 2.87 -3.85
N MET A 52 5.52 3.50 -2.71
CA MET A 52 4.81 4.69 -2.21
C MET A 52 4.93 5.87 -3.18
N ALA A 53 6.13 6.10 -3.74
CA ALA A 53 6.34 7.14 -4.74
C ALA A 53 5.58 6.82 -6.04
N ALA A 54 5.63 5.56 -6.49
CA ALA A 54 4.93 5.11 -7.69
C ALA A 54 3.40 5.19 -7.55
N SER A 55 2.84 4.78 -6.41
CA SER A 55 1.40 4.90 -6.14
C SER A 55 0.96 6.36 -6.09
N THR A 56 1.77 7.23 -5.46
CA THR A 56 1.49 8.68 -5.42
C THR A 56 1.53 9.28 -6.82
N ALA A 57 2.58 8.98 -7.60
CA ALA A 57 2.74 9.50 -8.95
C ALA A 57 1.61 9.03 -9.88
N THR A 58 1.28 7.74 -9.87
CA THR A 58 0.18 7.20 -10.69
C THR A 58 -1.18 7.76 -10.26
N GLY A 59 -1.42 7.95 -8.96
CA GLY A 59 -2.63 8.62 -8.47
C GLY A 59 -2.75 10.08 -8.95
N ILE A 60 -1.65 10.84 -8.91
CA ILE A 60 -1.60 12.21 -9.46
C ILE A 60 -1.88 12.18 -10.96
N VAL A 61 -1.25 11.27 -11.71
CA VAL A 61 -1.47 11.14 -13.16
C VAL A 61 -2.94 10.83 -13.45
N ILE A 62 -3.58 9.95 -12.68
CA ILE A 62 -5.01 9.66 -12.85
C ILE A 62 -5.84 10.94 -12.66
N VAL A 63 -5.64 11.68 -11.56
CA VAL A 63 -6.37 12.92 -11.26
C VAL A 63 -6.16 14.01 -12.31
N LEU A 64 -4.95 14.14 -12.85
CA LEU A 64 -4.63 15.13 -13.88
C LEU A 64 -5.09 14.71 -15.29
N SER A 65 -5.14 13.40 -15.55
CA SER A 65 -5.52 12.84 -16.85
C SER A 65 -7.03 12.61 -16.95
N SER A 66 -7.79 12.76 -15.86
CA SER A 66 -9.24 12.55 -15.84
C SER A 66 -10.00 13.56 -16.70
N LYS A 67 -10.07 13.29 -18.00
CA LYS A 67 -11.29 13.44 -18.83
C LYS A 67 -12.30 12.32 -18.56
N ILE A 68 -12.09 11.54 -17.51
CA ILE A 68 -12.75 10.28 -17.20
C ILE A 68 -13.63 10.53 -15.97
N SER A 69 -14.89 10.90 -16.21
CA SER A 69 -15.82 11.36 -15.17
C SER A 69 -16.18 10.30 -14.15
N ASP A 70 -16.22 9.02 -14.54
CA ASP A 70 -16.93 8.00 -13.76
C ASP A 70 -16.04 6.89 -13.19
N GLU A 71 -14.78 6.77 -13.63
CA GLU A 71 -13.86 5.71 -13.15
C GLU A 71 -13.65 5.71 -11.62
N PRO A 72 -13.44 6.85 -10.94
CA PRO A 72 -13.28 6.85 -9.48
C PRO A 72 -14.50 6.29 -8.75
N ILE A 73 -15.70 6.52 -9.28
CA ILE A 73 -16.95 6.02 -8.71
C ILE A 73 -17.07 4.50 -8.92
N LEU A 74 -16.72 4.00 -10.12
CA LEU A 74 -16.69 2.55 -10.40
C LEU A 74 -15.70 1.83 -9.50
N LEU A 75 -14.50 2.40 -9.34
CA LEU A 75 -13.47 1.89 -8.43
C LEU A 75 -13.93 1.84 -6.98
N LEU A 76 -14.60 2.90 -6.51
CA LEU A 76 -15.14 2.93 -5.15
C LEU A 76 -16.24 1.88 -4.97
N LYS A 77 -17.15 1.73 -5.95
CA LYS A 77 -18.18 0.69 -5.92
C LYS A 77 -17.57 -0.71 -5.88
N TRP A 78 -16.51 -0.94 -6.64
CA TRP A 78 -15.78 -2.20 -6.61
C TRP A 78 -15.11 -2.47 -5.25
N LEU A 79 -14.50 -1.46 -4.63
CA LEU A 79 -13.97 -1.59 -3.27
C LEU A 79 -15.07 -1.92 -2.24
N VAL A 80 -16.24 -1.29 -2.38
CA VAL A 80 -17.38 -1.57 -1.51
C VAL A 80 -17.92 -2.99 -1.73
N SER A 81 -17.98 -3.47 -2.97
CA SER A 81 -18.43 -4.83 -3.28
C SER A 81 -17.49 -5.89 -2.70
N LEU A 82 -16.18 -5.65 -2.76
CA LEU A 82 -15.19 -6.45 -2.02
C LEU A 82 -15.43 -6.43 -0.51
N ALA A 83 -15.69 -5.27 0.08
CA ALA A 83 -15.94 -5.15 1.53
C ALA A 83 -17.23 -5.86 1.96
N GLN A 84 -18.22 -5.97 1.08
CA GLN A 84 -19.47 -6.69 1.29
C GLN A 84 -19.35 -8.21 1.05
N LEU A 85 -18.17 -8.69 0.64
CA LEU A 85 -17.92 -10.08 0.26
C LEU A 85 -18.73 -10.55 -0.98
N GLU A 86 -19.18 -9.60 -1.80
CA GLU A 86 -19.88 -9.83 -3.07
C GLU A 86 -19.08 -9.20 -4.23
N PRO A 87 -17.93 -9.79 -4.61
CA PRO A 87 -17.03 -9.19 -5.58
C PRO A 87 -17.66 -9.06 -6.97
N ASP A 88 -17.87 -7.82 -7.41
CA ASP A 88 -18.36 -7.52 -8.76
C ASP A 88 -17.21 -7.21 -9.72
N LEU A 89 -16.85 -8.17 -10.56
CA LEU A 89 -15.78 -8.04 -11.54
C LEU A 89 -16.13 -7.17 -12.75
N THR A 90 -17.41 -6.87 -13.00
CA THR A 90 -17.78 -6.02 -14.14
C THR A 90 -17.23 -4.60 -13.97
N LEU A 91 -17.28 -4.09 -12.73
CA LEU A 91 -16.82 -2.75 -12.36
C LEU A 91 -15.32 -2.53 -12.62
N ILE A 92 -14.49 -3.56 -12.45
CA ILE A 92 -13.03 -3.44 -12.66
C ILE A 92 -12.63 -3.71 -14.12
N LEU A 93 -13.43 -4.46 -14.88
CA LEU A 93 -13.11 -4.77 -16.26
C LEU A 93 -13.26 -3.54 -17.16
N ASP A 94 -14.20 -2.65 -16.84
CA ASP A 94 -14.56 -1.47 -17.64
C ASP A 94 -13.63 -0.26 -17.41
N ILE A 95 -12.75 -0.29 -16.41
CA ILE A 95 -11.83 0.82 -16.12
C ILE A 95 -10.56 0.78 -16.96
N SER A 96 -9.91 1.94 -17.10
CA SER A 96 -8.64 2.09 -17.80
C SER A 96 -7.53 1.19 -17.24
N ILE A 97 -6.60 0.82 -18.13
CA ILE A 97 -5.41 0.06 -17.77
C ILE A 97 -4.55 0.84 -16.75
N LEU A 98 -4.51 2.17 -16.84
CA LEU A 98 -3.79 3.01 -15.89
C LEU A 98 -4.33 2.84 -14.46
N SER A 99 -5.66 2.87 -14.31
CA SER A 99 -6.34 2.64 -13.02
C SER A 99 -6.10 1.22 -12.50
N LYS A 100 -6.16 0.19 -13.38
CA LYS A 100 -5.82 -1.20 -13.01
C LYS A 100 -4.39 -1.32 -12.48
N VAL A 101 -3.41 -0.75 -13.19
CA VAL A 101 -2.00 -0.76 -12.79
C VAL A 101 -1.80 -0.01 -11.47
N HIS A 102 -2.44 1.15 -11.29
CA HIS A 102 -2.38 1.90 -10.03
C HIS A 102 -2.81 1.04 -8.83
N PHE A 103 -3.92 0.31 -8.92
CA PHE A 103 -4.38 -0.55 -7.83
C PHE A 103 -3.42 -1.69 -7.53
N ILE A 104 -2.83 -2.33 -8.55
CA ILE A 104 -1.81 -3.36 -8.34
C ILE A 104 -0.60 -2.78 -7.58
N VAL A 105 -0.13 -1.59 -7.96
CA VAL A 105 0.97 -0.89 -7.28
C VAL A 105 0.59 -0.55 -5.83
N VAL A 106 -0.64 -0.08 -5.59
CA VAL A 106 -1.15 0.21 -4.23
C VAL A 106 -1.21 -1.06 -3.38
N PHE A 107 -1.70 -2.17 -3.92
CA PHE A 107 -1.74 -3.43 -3.19
C PHE A 107 -0.35 -3.98 -2.88
N LEU A 108 0.59 -3.90 -3.82
CA LEU A 108 1.99 -4.26 -3.58
C LEU A 108 2.64 -3.35 -2.53
N PHE A 109 2.32 -2.06 -2.55
CA PHE A 109 2.76 -1.11 -1.53
C PHE A 109 2.25 -1.51 -0.15
N LEU A 110 0.94 -1.72 0.00
CA LEU A 110 0.31 -2.11 1.27
C LEU A 110 0.86 -3.44 1.79
N LEU A 111 1.00 -4.43 0.91
CA LEU A 111 1.56 -5.74 1.23
C LEU A 111 2.99 -5.61 1.75
N SER A 112 3.85 -4.88 1.03
CA SER A 112 5.25 -4.68 1.42
C SER A 112 5.35 -3.88 2.72
N LEU A 113 4.48 -2.88 2.89
CA LEU A 113 4.45 -2.02 4.07
C LEU A 113 4.12 -2.84 5.33
N ALA A 114 3.19 -3.80 5.25
CA ALA A 114 2.79 -4.65 6.38
C ALA A 114 3.96 -5.41 7.02
N PHE A 115 5.04 -5.67 6.26
CA PHE A 115 6.25 -6.35 6.73
C PHE A 115 7.36 -5.37 7.16
N THR A 116 7.07 -4.08 7.31
CA THR A 116 8.06 -3.08 7.74
C THR A 116 7.69 -2.42 9.05
N LYS A 117 8.72 -1.99 9.80
CA LYS A 117 8.55 -1.15 11.00
C LYS A 117 7.88 0.20 10.70
N GLU A 118 7.90 0.64 9.45
CA GLU A 118 7.29 1.91 9.04
C GLU A 118 5.76 1.86 9.12
N PHE A 119 5.17 0.66 9.06
CA PHE A 119 3.76 0.42 9.28
C PHE A 119 3.25 1.03 10.60
N TYR A 120 4.09 1.01 11.64
CA TYR A 120 3.77 1.60 12.94
C TYR A 120 3.58 3.12 12.91
N TYR A 121 4.27 3.82 12.01
CA TYR A 121 4.15 5.28 11.90
C TYR A 121 2.85 5.75 11.27
N LEU A 122 2.13 4.88 10.54
CA LEU A 122 0.79 5.22 10.04
C LEU A 122 -0.17 5.54 11.19
N PHE A 123 -0.12 4.76 12.28
CA PHE A 123 -0.99 4.95 13.44
C PHE A 123 -0.44 5.97 14.45
N LYS A 124 0.89 6.20 14.45
CA LYS A 124 1.55 7.12 15.38
C LYS A 124 2.55 8.04 14.66
N PRO A 125 2.06 8.98 13.81
CA PRO A 125 2.93 9.85 13.02
C PRO A 125 3.81 10.77 13.89
N HIS A 126 3.35 11.13 15.08
CA HIS A 126 4.11 11.95 16.03
C HIS A 126 5.44 11.30 16.47
N LEU A 127 5.51 9.95 16.52
CA LEU A 127 6.74 9.24 16.89
C LEU A 127 7.80 9.33 15.80
N TYR A 128 7.38 9.33 14.53
CA TYR A 128 8.28 9.53 13.39
C TYR A 128 8.93 10.92 13.46
N LEU A 129 8.11 11.96 13.65
CA LEU A 129 8.58 13.34 13.75
C LEU A 129 9.51 13.53 14.95
N LYS A 130 9.16 13.01 16.12
CA LYS A 130 10.00 13.07 17.33
C LYS A 130 11.39 12.46 17.07
N LYS A 131 11.45 11.28 16.44
CA LYS A 131 12.72 10.61 16.10
C LYS A 131 13.58 11.47 15.15
N LYS A 132 12.97 12.09 14.14
CA LYS A 132 13.68 12.91 13.15
C LYS A 132 14.21 14.21 13.77
N ILE A 133 13.41 14.88 14.59
CA ILE A 133 13.80 16.10 15.31
C ILE A 133 14.97 15.82 16.25
N LEU A 134 14.89 14.75 17.06
CA LEU A 134 15.98 14.34 17.94
C LEU A 134 17.28 14.11 17.17
N LYS A 135 17.23 13.37 16.06
CA LYS A 135 18.42 13.12 15.23
C LYS A 135 19.07 14.43 14.74
N LEU A 136 18.27 15.36 14.25
CA LEU A 136 18.75 16.68 13.79
C LEU A 136 19.35 17.52 14.95
N GLN A 137 18.82 17.39 16.16
CA GLN A 137 19.37 18.09 17.33
C GLN A 137 20.72 17.51 17.78
N PHE A 138 20.92 16.19 17.66
CA PHE A 138 22.22 15.57 17.93
C PHE A 138 23.27 15.95 16.89
N GLU A 139 22.90 15.97 15.61
CA GLU A 139 23.81 16.33 14.50
C GLU A 139 24.21 17.81 14.49
N LYS A 140 23.40 18.69 15.11
CA LYS A 140 23.76 20.10 15.34
C LYS A 140 24.64 20.35 16.57
N ARG A 141 24.82 19.35 17.44
CA ARG A 141 25.55 19.48 18.72
C ARG A 141 26.91 18.75 18.73
N GLY A 142 27.20 17.93 17.72
CA GLY A 142 28.52 17.33 17.47
C GLY A 142 29.23 18.08 16.36
#